data_AF-A0A2I1H4F6-F1
#
_entry.id   AF-A0A2I1H4F6-F1
#
_cell.length_a   1.000
_cell.length_b   1.000
_cell.length_c   1.000
_cell.angle_alpha   90.00
_cell.angle_beta   90.00
_cell.angle_gamma   90.00
#
_symmetry.space_group_name_H-M   'P 1'
#
loop_
_entity.id
_entity.type
_entity.pdbx_description
1 polymer ?
#
loop_
_entity_poly.entity_id
_entity_poly.type
_entity_poly.pdbx_seq_one_letter_code
_entity_poly.pdbx_strand_id
1 'polypeptide(L)'
;MSAITTKFVTDHKLTNEMSLEEFSRYAPEIFELLPCNREKRRQAHDRFQKGYNFSKEQAFALIPSQRIGRTKKGETFRETAQRIMRNSFGEKEVKVIAKALAETSLNPVACILLK
;
A
#
# COMPACT_ATOMS: atom_id res chain seq x y z
N MET A 1 18.96 -12.65 3.10
CA MET A 1 18.94 -11.48 2.17
C MET A 1 17.85 -11.71 1.13
N SER A 2 17.03 -10.70 0.81
CA SER A 2 16.10 -10.79 -0.32
C SER A 2 16.84 -10.41 -1.61
N ALA A 3 17.03 -11.37 -2.52
CA ALA A 3 17.72 -11.13 -3.79
C ALA A 3 17.03 -10.03 -4.63
N ILE A 4 15.70 -9.94 -4.54
CA ILE A 4 14.88 -8.94 -5.27
C ILE A 4 15.23 -7.52 -4.83
N THR A 5 15.26 -7.26 -3.52
CA THR A 5 15.54 -5.93 -2.98
C THR A 5 16.94 -5.46 -3.34
N THR A 6 17.93 -6.35 -3.24
CA THR A 6 19.30 -6.01 -3.59
C THR A 6 19.47 -5.72 -5.06
N LYS A 7 18.89 -6.55 -5.93
CA LYS A 7 18.89 -6.31 -7.38
C LYS A 7 18.19 -5.01 -7.75
N PHE A 8 17.05 -4.72 -7.13
CA PHE A 8 16.29 -3.49 -7.40
C PHE A 8 17.09 -2.23 -7.08
N VAL A 9 17.79 -2.22 -5.93
CA VAL A 9 18.65 -1.09 -5.53
C VAL A 9 19.82 -0.92 -6.50
N THR A 10 20.46 -2.01 -6.94
CA THR A 10 21.60 -1.92 -7.86
C THR A 10 21.19 -1.48 -9.25
N ASP A 11 20.10 -2.03 -9.79
CA ASP A 11 19.62 -1.75 -11.15
C ASP A 11 19.20 -0.27 -11.28
N HIS A 12 18.54 0.26 -10.24
CA HIS A 12 18.09 1.65 -10.19
C HIS A 12 19.08 2.61 -9.52
N LYS A 13 20.25 2.11 -9.10
CA LYS A 13 21.29 2.86 -8.38
C LYS A 13 20.73 3.66 -7.20
N LEU A 14 19.84 3.04 -6.41
CA LEU A 14 19.16 3.74 -5.33
C LEU A 14 20.13 4.08 -4.19
N THR A 15 20.07 5.31 -3.68
CA THR A 15 20.90 5.83 -2.59
C THR A 15 20.02 6.47 -1.53
N ASN A 16 20.50 6.51 -0.29
CA ASN A 16 19.80 7.14 0.84
C ASN A 16 19.75 8.67 0.76
N GLU A 17 20.48 9.29 -0.18
CA GLU A 17 20.49 10.74 -0.43
C GLU A 17 19.29 11.21 -1.25
N MET A 18 18.59 10.30 -1.95
CA MET A 18 17.43 10.66 -2.76
C MET A 18 16.20 11.06 -1.95
N SER A 19 15.37 11.89 -2.57
CA SER A 19 14.13 12.37 -2.00
C SER A 19 13.03 11.31 -1.95
N LEU A 20 12.05 11.49 -1.08
CA LEU A 20 10.87 10.62 -0.98
C LEU A 20 10.06 10.59 -2.28
N GLU A 21 10.01 11.71 -3.01
CA GLU A 21 9.29 11.81 -4.28
C GLU A 21 9.94 10.94 -5.36
N GLU A 22 11.28 10.94 -5.44
CA GLU A 22 12.01 10.07 -6.36
C GLU A 22 11.80 8.60 -6.01
N PHE A 23 11.87 8.23 -4.73
CA PHE A 23 11.56 6.87 -4.29
C PHE A 23 10.12 6.44 -4.63
N SER A 24 9.16 7.36 -4.50
CA SER A 24 7.75 7.08 -4.77
C SER A 24 7.48 6.73 -6.23
N ARG A 25 8.31 7.20 -7.18
CA ARG A 25 8.19 6.84 -8.61
C ARG A 25 8.43 5.36 -8.89
N TYR A 26 9.25 4.72 -8.06
CA TYR A 26 9.60 3.29 -8.18
C TYR A 26 8.67 2.36 -7.41
N ALA A 27 7.73 2.92 -6.62
CA ALA A 27 6.81 2.13 -5.84
C ALA A 27 6.00 1.12 -6.69
N PRO A 28 5.41 1.50 -7.84
CA PRO A 28 4.64 0.56 -8.65
C PRO A 28 5.47 -0.64 -9.12
N GLU A 29 6.71 -0.40 -9.56
CA GLU A 29 7.58 -1.43 -10.11
C GLU A 29 8.03 -2.44 -9.06
N ILE A 30 8.49 -1.98 -7.89
CA ILE A 30 8.89 -2.90 -6.82
C ILE A 30 7.70 -3.67 -6.24
N PHE A 31 6.49 -3.12 -6.34
CA PHE A 31 5.27 -3.83 -5.98
C PHE A 31 4.99 -5.02 -6.88
N GLU A 32 5.24 -4.91 -8.19
CA GLU A 32 5.09 -6.03 -9.13
C GLU A 32 6.06 -7.17 -8.79
N LEU A 33 7.26 -6.83 -8.32
CA LEU A 33 8.29 -7.80 -7.93
C LEU A 33 8.03 -8.45 -6.55
N LEU A 34 7.28 -7.78 -5.67
CA LEU A 34 6.96 -8.25 -4.31
C LEU A 34 5.44 -8.35 -4.08
N PRO A 35 4.74 -9.23 -4.81
CA PRO A 35 3.28 -9.29 -4.81
C PRO A 35 2.71 -9.71 -3.44
N CYS A 36 1.71 -8.94 -2.96
CA CYS A 36 0.87 -9.00 -1.73
C CYS A 36 1.29 -9.96 -0.55
N ASN A 37 2.58 -10.29 -0.35
CA ASN A 37 3.10 -11.16 0.71
C ASN A 37 3.70 -10.31 1.84
N ARG A 38 3.02 -10.32 2.99
CA ARG A 38 3.36 -9.52 4.17
C ARG A 38 4.79 -9.75 4.67
N GLU A 39 5.25 -10.99 4.70
CA GLU A 39 6.57 -11.33 5.25
C GLU A 39 7.68 -10.91 4.30
N LYS A 40 7.53 -11.16 2.99
CA LYS A 40 8.50 -10.69 1.98
C LYS A 40 8.63 -9.17 1.98
N ARG A 41 7.52 -8.46 2.13
CA ARG A 41 7.50 -7.00 2.22
C ARG A 41 8.16 -6.47 3.49
N ARG A 42 7.93 -7.14 4.64
CA ARG A 42 8.63 -6.82 5.89
C ARG A 42 10.14 -7.02 5.75
N GLN A 43 10.57 -8.14 5.18
CA GLN A 43 11.98 -8.42 4.94
C GLN A 43 12.63 -7.41 3.99
N ALA A 44 11.92 -6.99 2.94
CA ALA A 44 12.39 -5.96 2.03
C ALA A 44 12.57 -4.61 2.75
N HIS A 45 11.60 -4.22 3.58
CA HIS A 45 11.68 -3.02 4.41
C HIS A 45 12.85 -3.06 5.39
N ASP A 46 13.03 -4.18 6.11
CA ASP A 46 14.19 -4.39 7.00
C ASP A 46 15.51 -4.32 6.22
N ARG A 47 15.53 -4.82 4.97
CA ARG A 47 16.72 -4.76 4.12
C ARG A 47 17.03 -3.34 3.63
N PHE A 48 16.04 -2.55 3.26
CA PHE A 48 16.26 -1.14 2.89
C PHE A 48 16.86 -0.35 4.05
N GLN A 49 16.35 -0.56 5.27
CA GLN A 49 16.86 0.17 6.43
C GLN A 49 18.23 -0.33 6.89
N LYS A 50 18.37 -1.64 7.16
CA LYS A 50 19.59 -2.18 7.78
C LYS A 50 20.70 -2.49 6.77
N GLY A 51 20.33 -2.73 5.51
CA GLY A 51 21.28 -3.09 4.46
C GLY A 51 21.74 -1.93 3.60
N TYR A 52 20.90 -0.89 3.44
CA TYR A 52 21.17 0.26 2.58
C TYR A 52 21.04 1.61 3.31
N ASN A 53 20.80 1.60 4.62
CA ASN A 53 20.65 2.80 5.44
C ASN A 53 19.57 3.77 4.96
N PHE A 54 18.53 3.27 4.30
CA PHE A 54 17.38 4.09 3.94
C PHE A 54 16.60 4.46 5.20
N SER A 55 16.04 5.67 5.22
CA SER A 55 15.14 6.07 6.29
C SER A 55 13.88 5.21 6.30
N LYS A 56 13.15 5.27 7.41
CA LYS A 56 11.87 4.57 7.55
C LYS A 56 10.87 5.07 6.50
N GLU A 57 10.86 6.37 6.24
CA GLU A 57 10.00 7.04 5.27
C GLU A 57 10.35 6.63 3.84
N GLN A 58 11.65 6.54 3.50
CA GLN A 58 12.11 6.07 2.18
C GLN A 58 11.71 4.62 1.93
N ALA A 59 11.88 3.74 2.93
CA ALA A 59 11.45 2.35 2.83
C ALA A 59 9.92 2.22 2.65
N PHE A 60 9.12 3.12 3.26
CA PHE A 60 7.68 3.18 3.04
C PHE A 60 7.28 3.80 1.71
N ALA A 61 8.07 4.73 1.16
CA ALA A 61 7.84 5.29 -0.17
C ALA A 61 7.98 4.20 -1.25
N LEU A 62 8.97 3.32 -1.11
CA LEU A 62 9.16 2.17 -1.99
C LEU A 62 8.16 1.04 -1.73
N ILE A 63 7.94 0.67 -0.46
CA ILE A 63 7.04 -0.44 -0.07
C ILE A 63 5.97 0.06 0.91
N PRO A 64 4.92 0.77 0.43
CA PRO A 64 3.81 1.28 1.25
C PRO A 64 3.10 0.20 2.07
N SER A 65 3.41 0.05 3.36
CA SER A 65 2.82 -1.02 4.19
C SER A 65 1.30 -1.02 4.12
N GLN A 66 0.67 -2.20 4.05
CA GLN A 66 -0.79 -2.31 4.10
C GLN A 66 -1.42 -1.64 5.34
N ARG A 67 -0.62 -1.35 6.40
CA ARG A 67 -1.06 -0.57 7.55
C ARG A 67 -1.31 0.92 7.23
N ILE A 68 -0.77 1.42 6.13
CA ILE A 68 -0.96 2.78 5.59
C ILE A 68 -2.24 2.85 4.73
N GLY A 69 -3.16 1.87 4.84
CA GLY A 69 -4.58 2.02 4.48
C GLY A 69 -5.33 3.05 5.34
N ARG A 70 -4.65 4.11 5.80
CA ARG A 70 -5.21 5.34 6.37
C ARG A 70 -4.91 6.49 5.41
N THR A 71 -5.12 6.28 4.12
CA THR A 71 -5.18 7.40 3.17
C THR A 71 -6.39 8.25 3.55
N LYS A 72 -6.15 9.50 3.97
CA LYS A 72 -7.16 10.51 4.34
C LYS A 72 -8.04 10.96 3.14
N LYS A 73 -8.43 10.07 2.24
CA LYS A 73 -9.22 10.41 1.04
C LYS A 73 -10.22 9.36 0.60
N GLY A 74 -10.65 8.49 1.53
CA GLY A 74 -11.81 7.63 1.36
C GLY A 74 -12.46 7.45 2.72
N GLU A 75 -13.78 7.66 2.81
CA GLU A 75 -14.57 7.34 4.00
C GLU A 75 -14.18 5.95 4.50
N THR A 76 -13.70 5.86 5.74
CA THR A 76 -13.30 4.57 6.30
C THR A 76 -14.53 3.68 6.48
N PHE A 77 -14.36 2.35 6.46
CA PHE A 77 -15.42 1.39 6.81
C PHE A 77 -16.13 1.74 8.13
N ARG A 78 -15.39 2.36 9.06
CA ARG A 78 -15.92 2.85 10.33
C ARG A 78 -16.85 4.05 10.16
N GLU A 79 -16.46 5.05 9.36
CA GLU A 79 -17.27 6.24 9.10
C GLU A 79 -18.56 5.90 8.34
N THR A 80 -18.47 5.01 7.36
CA THR A 80 -19.64 4.51 6.62
C THR A 80 -20.56 3.66 7.50
N ALA A 81 -20.03 2.78 8.35
CA ALA A 81 -20.84 2.05 9.33
C ALA A 81 -21.54 3.00 10.31
N GLN A 82 -20.85 4.04 10.78
CA GLN A 82 -21.45 5.08 11.63
C GLN A 82 -22.54 5.86 10.90
N ARG A 83 -22.33 6.21 9.62
CA ARG A 83 -23.33 6.86 8.78
C ARG A 83 -24.56 5.96 8.60
N ILE A 84 -24.35 4.66 8.42
CA ILE A 84 -25.45 3.69 8.29
C ILE A 84 -26.24 3.53 9.59
N MET A 85 -25.60 3.58 10.75
CA MET A 85 -26.31 3.54 12.03
C MET A 85 -27.05 4.85 12.34
N ARG A 86 -26.50 6.00 11.90
CA ARG A 86 -27.08 7.32 12.16
C ARG A 86 -28.27 7.61 11.26
N ASN A 87 -28.26 7.08 10.04
CA ASN A 87 -29.29 7.33 9.04
C ASN A 87 -30.18 6.10 8.91
N SER A 88 -31.49 6.27 8.82
CA SER A 88 -32.44 5.17 8.64
C SER A 88 -32.45 4.64 7.20
N PHE A 89 -31.31 4.13 6.71
CA PHE A 89 -31.22 3.60 5.35
C PHE A 89 -32.02 2.31 5.19
N GLY A 90 -32.66 2.17 4.02
CA GLY A 90 -33.30 0.91 3.63
C GLY A 90 -32.29 -0.13 3.14
N GLU A 91 -32.69 -1.40 3.11
CA GLU A 91 -31.86 -2.51 2.62
C GLU A 91 -31.24 -2.25 1.24
N LYS A 92 -31.99 -1.61 0.34
CA LYS A 92 -31.53 -1.26 -1.01
C LYS A 92 -30.37 -0.27 -0.99
N GLU A 93 -30.42 0.74 -0.12
CA GLU A 93 -29.39 1.77 0.00
C GLU A 93 -28.13 1.21 0.67
N VAL A 94 -28.30 0.40 1.70
CA VAL A 94 -27.19 -0.33 2.34
C VAL A 94 -26.48 -1.22 1.32
N LYS A 95 -27.24 -1.91 0.45
CA LYS A 95 -26.67 -2.77 -0.62
C LYS A 95 -25.87 -1.96 -1.65
N VAL A 96 -26.35 -0.77 -2.03
CA VAL A 96 -25.63 0.13 -2.95
C VAL A 96 -24.34 0.64 -2.31
N ILE A 97 -24.39 1.06 -1.03
CA ILE A 97 -23.21 1.52 -0.29
C ILE A 97 -22.21 0.38 -0.12
N ALA A 98 -22.66 -0.82 0.24
CA ALA A 98 -21.81 -2.00 0.38
C ALA A 98 -21.13 -2.36 -0.95
N LYS A 99 -21.85 -2.27 -2.07
CA LYS A 99 -21.30 -2.50 -3.41
C LYS A 99 -20.25 -1.46 -3.78
N ALA A 100 -20.56 -0.16 -3.57
CA ALA A 100 -19.62 0.93 -3.81
C ALA A 100 -18.37 0.80 -2.91
N LEU A 101 -18.53 0.38 -1.65
CA LEU A 101 -17.42 0.11 -0.73
C LEU A 101 -16.58 -1.09 -1.16
N ALA A 102 -17.20 -2.17 -1.62
CA ALA A 102 -16.49 -3.33 -2.15
C ALA A 102 -15.68 -2.93 -3.39
N GLU A 103 -16.25 -2.11 -4.28
CA GLU A 103 -15.57 -1.57 -5.46
C GLU A 103 -14.45 -0.59 -5.07
N THR A 104 -14.61 0.21 -4.02
CA THR A 104 -13.59 1.13 -3.50
C THR A 104 -12.48 0.37 -2.73
N SER A 105 -12.82 -0.76 -2.10
CA SER A 105 -11.92 -1.66 -1.36
C SER A 105 -11.14 -2.59 -2.29
N LEU A 106 -11.65 -2.85 -3.50
CA LEU A 106 -10.90 -3.50 -4.57
C LEU A 106 -9.99 -2.43 -5.21
N ASN A 107 -9.02 -1.93 -4.45
CA ASN A 107 -7.87 -1.18 -4.94
C ASN A 107 -6.64 -1.43 -4.03
N PRO A 108 -5.46 -1.68 -4.62
CA PRO A 108 -4.43 -0.67 -4.68
C PRO A 108 -4.45 -0.02 -6.05
N VAL A 109 -5.56 -0.26 -6.80
CA VAL A 109 -5.69 -0.74 -8.20
C VAL A 109 -6.69 -1.99 -8.33
N ALA A 110 -6.52 -3.15 -7.68
CA ALA A 110 -7.47 -3.98 -6.86
C ALA A 110 -6.78 -5.06 -5.95
N CYS A 111 -5.70 -5.72 -6.40
CA CYS A 111 -4.39 -5.99 -5.75
C CYS A 111 -3.29 -6.12 -6.84
N ILE A 112 -3.46 -5.93 -8.17
CA ILE A 112 -4.37 -5.11 -9.00
C ILE A 112 -5.68 -5.79 -9.50
N LEU A 113 -5.88 -7.10 -9.47
CA LEU A 113 -7.19 -7.79 -9.63
C LEU A 113 -6.95 -9.24 -9.16
N LEU A 114 -7.96 -9.86 -8.57
CA LEU A 114 -7.99 -11.21 -8.00
C LEU A 114 -7.11 -12.25 -8.72
N LYS A 115 -6.41 -13.09 -7.95
CA LYS A 115 -6.16 -14.47 -8.37
C LYS A 115 -7.20 -15.36 -7.72
#